data_AF-A0A7J4EGX0-F1
#
_entry.id   AF-A0A7J4EGX0-F1
#
_cell.length_a   1.000
_cell.length_b   1.000
_cell.length_c   1.000
_cell.angle_alpha   90.00
_cell.angle_beta   90.00
_cell.angle_gamma   90.00
#
_symmetry.space_group_name_H-M   'P 1'
#
loop_
_entity.id
_entity.type
_entity.pdbx_description
1 polymer ?
#
loop_
_entity_poly.entity_id
_entity_poly.type
_entity_poly.pdbx_seq_one_letter_code
_entity_poly.pdbx_strand_id
1 'polypeptide(L)'
;MSEDEVQKLLQQHPHLRTYMENVSKKVKQPVFYHRLPFELKEEVYPNLVYPTKGDVFVHIYRTKGMDEILYHAIEPTLNEREKEKYNRVLKLILEKAPEKKSVISDNELKEVLKE
;
A
#
# COMPACT_ATOMS: atom_id res chain seq x y z
N MET A 1 -0.66 17.51 -5.57
CA MET A 1 0.32 17.70 -4.47
C MET A 1 1.41 18.63 -4.97
N SER A 2 1.98 19.45 -4.11
CA SER A 2 3.18 20.23 -4.44
C SER A 2 4.41 19.33 -4.54
N GLU A 3 5.46 19.80 -5.22
CA GLU A 3 6.69 19.05 -5.40
C GLU A 3 7.38 18.73 -4.06
N ASP A 4 7.41 19.71 -3.14
CA ASP A 4 7.97 19.53 -1.79
C ASP A 4 7.24 18.44 -0.99
N GLU A 5 5.91 18.38 -1.08
CA GLU A 5 5.12 17.32 -0.43
C GLU A 5 5.44 15.95 -1.01
N VAL A 6 5.58 15.85 -2.33
CA VAL A 6 5.93 14.59 -2.99
C VAL A 6 7.33 14.14 -2.58
N GLN A 7 8.30 15.05 -2.55
CA GLN A 7 9.66 14.74 -2.09
C GLN A 7 9.66 14.26 -0.64
N LYS A 8 8.88 14.89 0.23
CA LYS A 8 8.74 14.45 1.62
C LYS A 8 8.13 13.05 1.71
N LEU A 9 7.10 12.74 0.92
CA LEU A 9 6.52 11.39 0.87
C LEU A 9 7.55 10.35 0.42
N LEU A 10 8.31 10.64 -0.63
CA LEU A 10 9.37 9.75 -1.12
C LEU A 10 10.48 9.56 -0.09
N GLN A 11 10.80 10.58 0.71
CA GLN A 11 11.77 10.49 1.81
C GLN A 11 11.27 9.58 2.93
N GLN A 12 10.01 9.74 3.33
CA GLN A 12 9.40 9.03 4.45
C GLN A 12 9.04 7.57 4.13
N HIS A 13 8.81 7.23 2.85
CA HIS A 13 8.32 5.92 2.42
C HIS A 13 9.30 5.27 1.42
N PRO A 14 10.29 4.49 1.90
CA PRO A 14 11.32 3.89 1.04
C PRO A 14 10.76 2.97 -0.06
N HIS A 15 9.68 2.25 0.21
CA HIS A 15 9.00 1.39 -0.76
C HIS A 15 8.38 2.20 -1.90
N LEU A 16 7.77 3.35 -1.58
CA LEU A 16 7.22 4.27 -2.59
C LEU A 16 8.33 4.81 -3.50
N ARG A 17 9.45 5.25 -2.91
CA ARG A 17 10.63 5.72 -3.68
C ARG A 17 11.15 4.63 -4.62
N THR A 18 11.38 3.44 -4.08
CA THR A 18 11.88 2.28 -4.84
C THR A 18 10.94 1.93 -5.99
N TYR A 19 9.63 1.99 -5.75
CA TYR A 19 8.64 1.77 -6.79
C TYR A 19 8.68 2.86 -7.87
N MET A 20 8.75 4.14 -7.49
CA MET A 20 8.83 5.28 -8.43
C MET A 20 10.08 5.23 -9.31
N GLU A 21 11.23 4.86 -8.76
CA GLU A 21 12.49 4.68 -9.51
C GLU A 21 12.41 3.55 -10.54
N ASN A 22 11.61 2.51 -10.25
CA ASN A 22 11.43 1.38 -11.17
C ASN A 22 10.35 1.64 -12.21
N VAL A 23 9.28 2.33 -11.85
CA VAL A 23 8.15 2.59 -12.74
C VAL A 23 8.49 3.66 -13.77
N SER A 24 9.32 4.65 -13.41
CA SER A 24 9.77 5.73 -14.31
C SER A 24 10.56 5.23 -15.53
N LYS A 25 11.09 3.99 -15.47
CA LYS A 25 11.74 3.30 -16.60
C LYS A 25 10.74 2.81 -17.65
N LYS A 26 9.46 2.63 -17.27
CA LYS A 26 8.39 2.05 -18.11
C LYS A 26 7.37 3.09 -18.54
N VAL A 27 7.07 4.04 -17.67
CA VAL A 27 6.07 5.09 -17.88
C VAL A 27 6.63 6.45 -17.48
N LYS A 28 5.99 7.53 -17.93
CA LYS A 28 6.35 8.89 -17.49
C LYS A 28 6.16 9.02 -15.98
N GLN A 29 6.76 10.04 -15.37
CA GLN A 29 6.57 10.32 -13.95
C GLN A 29 5.07 10.48 -13.63
N PRO A 30 4.51 9.70 -12.67
CA PRO A 30 3.11 9.80 -12.30
C PRO A 30 2.78 11.11 -11.59
N VAL A 31 1.55 11.61 -11.77
CA VAL A 31 1.06 12.81 -11.07
C VAL A 31 0.49 12.42 -9.71
N PHE A 32 0.90 13.15 -8.67
CA PHE A 32 0.51 12.87 -7.29
C PHE A 32 -0.72 13.67 -6.84
N TYR A 33 -1.73 12.96 -6.32
CA TYR A 33 -2.98 13.51 -5.81
C TYR A 33 -3.18 13.16 -4.33
N HIS A 34 -3.79 14.07 -3.55
CA HIS A 34 -4.26 13.73 -2.19
C HIS A 34 -5.53 12.86 -2.25
N ARG A 35 -6.41 13.18 -3.18
CA ARG A 35 -7.64 12.46 -3.51
C ARG A 35 -7.87 12.60 -5.01
N LEU A 36 -8.46 11.59 -5.61
CA LEU A 36 -8.75 11.61 -7.04
C LEU A 36 -9.93 12.54 -7.33
N PRO A 37 -9.77 13.55 -8.21
CA PRO A 37 -10.89 14.25 -8.81
C PRO A 37 -11.79 13.29 -9.58
N PHE A 38 -13.10 13.59 -9.62
CA PHE A 38 -14.07 12.76 -10.32
C PHE A 38 -13.84 12.77 -11.84
N GLU A 39 -13.33 13.88 -12.37
CA GLU A 39 -13.06 14.13 -13.79
C GLU A 39 -12.01 13.15 -14.34
N LEU A 40 -11.09 12.65 -13.50
CA LEU A 40 -10.08 11.68 -13.91
C LEU A 40 -10.65 10.30 -14.24
N LYS A 41 -11.93 10.06 -13.93
CA LYS A 41 -12.60 8.80 -14.27
C LYS A 41 -12.65 8.54 -15.78
N GLU A 42 -12.69 9.60 -16.58
CA GLU A 42 -12.77 9.53 -18.05
C GLU A 42 -11.40 9.58 -18.73
N GLU A 43 -10.30 9.72 -17.96
CA GLU A 43 -8.96 9.73 -18.51
C GLU A 43 -8.61 8.37 -19.13
N VAL A 44 -8.26 8.39 -20.42
CA VAL A 44 -8.01 7.18 -21.21
C VAL A 44 -6.63 6.59 -20.90
N TYR A 45 -5.66 7.45 -20.59
CA TYR A 45 -4.29 7.06 -20.25
C TYR A 45 -3.88 7.63 -18.89
N PRO A 46 -4.51 7.17 -17.79
CA PRO A 46 -4.15 7.65 -16.47
C PRO A 46 -2.68 7.33 -16.20
N ASN A 47 -2.05 8.16 -15.37
CA ASN A 47 -0.73 7.93 -14.83
C ASN A 47 -0.59 8.72 -13.54
N LEU A 48 -1.20 8.19 -12.48
CA LEU A 48 -1.44 8.93 -11.25
C LEU A 48 -1.20 8.09 -9.99
N VAL A 49 -0.70 8.73 -8.95
CA VAL A 49 -0.45 8.12 -7.64
C VAL A 49 -1.20 8.89 -6.57
N TYR A 50 -1.81 8.18 -5.63
CA TYR A 50 -2.43 8.78 -4.46
C TYR A 50 -2.26 7.90 -3.21
N PRO A 51 -2.16 8.50 -2.01
CA PRO A 51 -2.10 7.75 -0.77
C PRO A 51 -3.48 7.20 -0.40
N THR A 52 -3.51 6.08 0.31
CA THR A 52 -4.72 5.50 0.88
C THR A 52 -4.73 5.65 2.40
N LYS A 53 -4.89 4.56 3.17
CA LYS A 53 -4.76 4.55 4.63
C LYS A 53 -3.42 3.90 5.00
N GLY A 54 -2.76 4.45 6.02
CA GLY A 54 -1.44 3.97 6.46
C GLY A 54 -0.37 4.21 5.40
N ASP A 55 0.58 3.27 5.29
CA ASP A 55 1.75 3.37 4.40
C ASP A 55 1.49 2.81 2.98
N VAL A 56 0.23 2.78 2.53
CA VAL A 56 -0.16 2.20 1.23
C VAL A 56 -0.54 3.30 0.23
N PHE A 57 0.05 3.24 -0.96
CA PHE A 57 -0.27 4.11 -2.09
C PHE A 57 -0.85 3.29 -3.24
N VAL A 58 -1.62 3.92 -4.12
CA VAL A 58 -2.12 3.28 -5.35
C VAL A 58 -1.59 4.03 -6.55
N HIS A 59 -1.00 3.30 -7.49
CA HIS A 59 -0.66 3.79 -8.82
C HIS A 59 -1.68 3.26 -9.82
N ILE A 60 -2.38 4.18 -10.49
CA ILE A 60 -3.29 3.87 -11.58
C ILE A 60 -2.61 4.32 -12.86
N TYR A 61 -2.36 3.39 -13.78
CA TYR A 61 -1.78 3.75 -15.06
C TYR A 61 -2.22 2.90 -16.24
N ARG A 62 -2.18 3.51 -17.42
CA ARG A 62 -2.34 2.83 -18.72
C ARG A 62 -1.44 3.47 -19.76
N THR A 63 -0.75 2.65 -20.55
CA THR A 63 0.01 3.10 -21.72
C THR A 63 -0.69 2.71 -23.01
N LYS A 64 -0.27 3.28 -24.15
CA LYS A 64 -0.86 2.99 -25.46
C LYS A 64 -0.79 1.52 -25.88
N GLY A 65 0.14 0.74 -25.31
CA GLY A 65 0.29 -0.69 -25.59
C GLY A 65 -0.44 -1.59 -24.60
N MET A 66 -1.25 -1.04 -23.69
CA MET A 66 -1.98 -1.80 -22.68
C MET A 66 -3.47 -1.84 -22.99
N ASP A 67 -4.02 -3.05 -22.96
CA ASP A 67 -5.45 -3.27 -23.18
C ASP A 67 -6.30 -2.70 -22.03
N GLU A 68 -5.76 -2.73 -20.81
CA GLU A 68 -6.48 -2.41 -19.58
C GLU A 68 -5.77 -1.36 -18.72
N ILE A 69 -6.53 -0.72 -17.84
CA ILE A 69 -5.98 0.15 -16.78
C ILE A 69 -5.47 -0.73 -15.64
N LEU A 70 -4.22 -0.54 -15.23
CA LEU A 70 -3.66 -1.25 -14.08
C LEU A 70 -3.80 -0.45 -12.80
N TYR A 71 -4.23 -1.16 -11.75
CA TYR A 71 -4.25 -0.68 -10.36
C TYR A 71 -3.17 -1.43 -9.58
N HIS A 72 -2.14 -0.70 -9.16
CA HIS A 72 -1.04 -1.28 -8.41
C HIS A 72 -0.96 -0.70 -7.01
N ALA A 73 -1.08 -1.56 -6.00
CA ALA A 73 -0.82 -1.20 -4.61
C ALA A 73 0.69 -1.13 -4.37
N ILE A 74 1.14 -0.01 -3.82
CA ILE A 74 2.52 0.24 -3.44
C ILE A 74 2.56 0.21 -1.92
N GLU A 75 3.09 -0.88 -1.38
CA GLU A 75 3.15 -1.14 0.05
C GLU A 75 4.54 -1.67 0.45
N PRO A 76 4.92 -1.55 1.73
CA PRO A 76 6.14 -2.16 2.22
C PRO A 76 6.10 -3.67 2.03
N THR A 77 7.20 -4.24 1.51
CA THR A 77 7.36 -5.68 1.39
C THR A 77 8.33 -6.18 2.45
N LEU A 78 8.05 -7.36 3.00
CA LEU A 78 8.95 -8.00 3.96
C LEU A 78 10.17 -8.56 3.23
N ASN A 79 11.36 -8.26 3.73
CA ASN A 79 12.56 -8.99 3.33
C ASN A 79 12.59 -10.40 3.94
N GLU A 80 13.52 -11.26 3.51
CA GLU A 80 13.58 -12.66 3.97
C GLU A 80 13.71 -12.80 5.50
N ARG A 81 14.53 -11.96 6.15
CA ARG A 81 14.67 -11.96 7.61
C ARG A 81 13.38 -11.52 8.32
N GLU A 82 12.68 -10.56 7.75
CA GLU A 82 11.38 -10.11 8.26
C GLU A 82 10.30 -11.17 8.06
N LYS A 83 10.30 -11.89 6.94
CA LYS A 83 9.41 -13.04 6.69
C LYS A 83 9.63 -14.16 7.71
N GLU A 84 10.88 -14.49 8.01
CA GLU A 84 11.22 -15.47 9.06
C GLU A 84 10.66 -15.03 10.42
N LYS A 85 10.85 -13.75 10.78
CA LYS A 85 10.32 -13.20 12.03
C LYS A 85 8.79 -13.21 12.04
N TYR A 86 8.16 -12.81 10.94
CA TYR A 86 6.71 -12.84 10.76
C TYR A 86 6.17 -14.26 11.00
N ASN A 87 6.75 -15.27 10.36
CA ASN A 87 6.34 -16.66 10.50
C ASN A 87 6.48 -17.16 11.94
N ARG A 88 7.57 -16.77 12.63
CA ARG A 88 7.78 -17.11 14.03
C ARG A 88 6.73 -16.47 14.94
N VAL A 89 6.42 -15.18 14.74
CA VAL A 89 5.39 -14.48 15.51
C VAL A 89 4.02 -15.09 15.25
N LEU A 90 3.69 -15.37 13.99
CA LEU A 90 2.43 -16.02 13.62
C LEU A 90 2.29 -17.39 14.28
N LYS A 91 3.36 -18.20 14.30
CA LYS A 91 3.36 -19.49 14.99
C LYS A 91 3.10 -19.34 16.49
N LEU A 92 3.73 -18.37 17.15
CA LEU A 92 3.49 -18.10 18.57
C LEU A 92 2.04 -17.66 18.83
N ILE A 93 1.46 -16.85 17.93
CA ILE A 93 0.05 -16.47 18.02
C ILE A 93 -0.84 -17.71 17.93
N LEU A 94 -0.57 -18.61 16.98
CA LEU A 94 -1.34 -19.86 16.81
C LEU A 94 -1.20 -20.80 18.01
N GLU A 95 -0.02 -20.91 18.60
CA GLU A 95 0.23 -21.72 19.80
C GLU A 95 -0.53 -21.16 21.02
N LYS A 96 -0.65 -19.83 21.13
CA LYS A 96 -1.33 -19.15 22.23
C LYS A 96 -2.83 -18.98 22.04
N ALA A 97 -3.32 -19.03 20.81
CA ALA A 97 -4.73 -18.80 20.48
C ALA A 97 -5.70 -19.70 21.30
N PRO A 98 -5.42 -21.00 21.54
CA PRO A 98 -6.28 -21.85 22.36
C PRO A 98 -6.38 -21.43 23.84
N GLU A 99 -5.39 -20.68 24.36
CA GLU A 99 -5.40 -20.17 25.74
C GLU A 99 -6.34 -18.97 25.92
N LYS A 100 -6.80 -18.36 24.82
CA LYS A 100 -7.66 -17.19 24.83
C LYS A 100 -9.12 -17.59 24.57
N LYS A 101 -10.04 -16.81 25.13
CA LYS A 101 -11.48 -16.99 24.89
C LYS A 101 -11.76 -16.82 23.39
N SER A 102 -12.47 -17.78 22.79
CA SER A 102 -12.94 -17.65 21.41
C SER A 102 -13.92 -16.48 21.30
N VAL A 103 -13.78 -15.69 20.24
CA VAL A 103 -14.58 -14.50 19.96
C VAL A 103 -15.18 -14.60 18.57
N ILE A 104 -16.41 -14.14 18.41
CA ILE A 104 -17.13 -14.21 17.13
C ILE A 104 -17.38 -12.79 16.59
N SER A 105 -17.50 -11.80 17.49
CA SER A 105 -17.74 -10.40 17.10
C SER A 105 -16.53 -9.49 17.29
N ASP A 106 -16.49 -8.40 16.52
CA ASP A 106 -15.46 -7.37 16.62
C ASP A 106 -15.38 -6.73 18.01
N ASN A 107 -16.51 -6.64 18.72
CA ASN A 107 -16.55 -6.06 20.07
C ASN A 107 -15.90 -7.00 21.09
N GLU A 108 -16.21 -8.30 21.04
CA GLU A 108 -15.57 -9.31 21.87
C GLU A 108 -14.07 -9.40 21.59
N LEU A 109 -13.67 -9.32 20.32
CA LEU A 109 -12.25 -9.30 19.94
C LEU A 109 -11.52 -8.10 20.55
N LYS A 110 -12.13 -6.90 20.53
CA LYS A 110 -11.56 -5.70 21.14
C LYS A 110 -11.40 -5.84 22.66
N GLU A 111 -12.31 -6.52 23.35
CA GLU A 111 -12.20 -6.75 24.79
C GLU A 111 -11.05 -7.72 25.13
N VAL A 112 -10.91 -8.80 24.36
CA VAL A 112 -9.83 -9.78 24.55
C VAL A 112 -8.44 -9.22 24.20
N LEU A 113 -8.36 -8.25 23.28
CA LEU A 113 -7.11 -7.58 22.88
C LEU A 113 -6.72 -6.41 23.80
N LYS A 114 -7.66 -5.86 24.57
CA LYS A 114 -7.38 -4.84 25.60
C LYS A 114 -6.94 -5.56 26.88
N GLU A 115 -5.69 -6.00 26.92
CA GLU A 115 -4.99 -6.21 28.20
C GLU A 115 -4.67 -4.84 28.83
#